data_AF-A0A388SEU0-F1
#
_entry.id   AF-A0A388SEU0-F1
#
_cell.length_a   1.000
_cell.length_b   1.000
_cell.length_c   1.000
_cell.angle_alpha   90.00
_cell.angle_beta   90.00
_cell.angle_gamma   90.00
#
_symmetry.space_group_name_H-M   'P 1'
#
loop_
_entity.id
_entity.type
_entity.pdbx_description
1 polymer ?
#
loop_
_entity_poly.entity_id
_entity_poly.type
_entity_poly.pdbx_seq_one_letter_code
_entity_poly.pdbx_strand_id
1 'polypeptide(L)'
;MRLRALATAAAIALTALPAYAHFGVLMPGSELVNRPKTPLELTLAFCHPVEQNGMNLAKPEAFDVWQNGKKTSLLNTLKETQVLKHEAWKSTFTVTRPGTYSFAFTPKPYWEPAEDKFIVHYTKVVVGAMGDEEGWEKPLGLPAEIVPLTRPFANWAGAEFRGRVLFDGKPAPEGTPIEIEFWNGSKAKLPNDYLITLQAVTGANGEFAFTAPFAGWWGFAALGDAPKMAKDGKMKDVERGAVLWTHFTRVPSQLAK
;
A
#
# COMPACT_ATOMS: atom_id res chain seq x y z
N MET A 1 -7.80 68.67 -6.11
CA MET A 1 -7.52 67.65 -5.09
C MET A 1 -8.38 66.42 -5.38
N ARG A 2 -7.85 65.39 -6.04
CA ARG A 2 -8.48 64.07 -6.18
C ARG A 2 -7.37 63.03 -6.20
N LEU A 3 -7.05 62.45 -5.05
CA LEU A 3 -6.13 61.32 -4.96
C LEU A 3 -6.83 60.05 -5.42
N ARG A 4 -6.23 59.37 -6.41
CA ARG A 4 -6.57 58.01 -6.81
C ARG A 4 -5.92 57.06 -5.82
N ALA A 5 -6.70 56.27 -5.08
CA ALA A 5 -6.21 55.14 -4.32
C ALA A 5 -6.21 53.91 -5.24
N LEU A 6 -5.01 53.44 -5.63
CA LEU A 6 -4.85 52.08 -6.16
C LEU A 6 -4.85 51.12 -4.97
N ALA A 7 -5.84 50.24 -4.90
CA ALA A 7 -5.83 49.10 -4.01
C ALA A 7 -5.18 47.92 -4.74
N THR A 8 -3.95 47.57 -4.37
CA THR A 8 -3.23 46.40 -4.87
C THR A 8 -3.75 45.17 -4.13
N ALA A 9 -4.62 44.38 -4.76
CA ALA A 9 -5.00 43.06 -4.25
C ALA A 9 -3.87 42.06 -4.54
N ALA A 10 -3.07 41.73 -3.52
CA ALA A 10 -2.10 40.66 -3.61
C ALA A 10 -2.84 39.31 -3.57
N ALA A 11 -2.98 38.66 -4.72
CA ALA A 11 -3.46 37.29 -4.81
C ALA A 11 -2.39 36.36 -4.22
N ILE A 12 -2.64 35.85 -3.02
CA ILE A 12 -1.87 34.73 -2.46
C ILE A 12 -2.29 33.49 -3.25
N ALA A 13 -1.50 33.14 -4.27
CA ALA A 13 -1.58 31.82 -4.86
C ALA A 13 -1.08 30.80 -3.82
N LEU A 14 -2.01 30.15 -3.11
CA LEU A 14 -1.70 28.89 -2.43
C LEU A 14 -1.35 27.88 -3.53
N THR A 15 -0.08 27.73 -3.83
CA THR A 15 0.40 26.57 -4.58
C THR A 15 0.30 25.37 -3.64
N ALA A 16 -0.77 24.59 -3.74
CA ALA A 16 -0.80 23.26 -3.17
C ALA A 16 0.37 22.50 -3.80
N LEU A 17 1.40 22.19 -3.01
CA LEU A 17 2.43 21.26 -3.46
C LEU A 17 1.75 19.93 -3.78
N PRO A 18 2.11 19.25 -4.88
CA PRO A 18 1.62 17.90 -5.11
C PRO A 18 2.07 17.05 -3.92
N ALA A 19 1.12 16.60 -3.11
CA ALA A 19 1.37 15.55 -2.14
C ALA A 19 1.56 14.27 -2.94
N TYR A 20 2.75 13.69 -2.88
CA TYR A 20 3.02 12.43 -3.53
C TYR A 20 2.55 11.30 -2.61
N ALA A 21 1.84 10.33 -3.16
CA ALA A 21 1.40 9.19 -2.38
C ALA A 21 2.59 8.32 -2.01
N HIS A 22 2.79 8.15 -0.71
CA HIS A 22 3.83 7.29 -0.18
C HIS A 22 3.29 5.88 -0.07
N PHE A 23 4.08 4.86 -0.43
CA PHE A 23 3.63 3.47 -0.28
C PHE A 23 4.69 2.63 0.41
N GLY A 24 4.29 2.01 1.53
CA GLY A 24 4.89 0.76 1.94
C GLY A 24 4.64 -0.31 0.87
N VAL A 25 5.71 -0.94 0.40
CA VAL A 25 5.65 -1.97 -0.65
C VAL A 25 5.99 -3.32 -0.04
N LEU A 26 5.12 -4.30 -0.23
CA LEU A 26 5.37 -5.70 0.08
C LEU A 26 5.02 -6.55 -1.15
N MET A 27 6.04 -6.85 -1.94
CA MET A 27 5.92 -7.51 -3.24
C MET A 27 6.41 -8.95 -3.14
N PRO A 28 5.53 -9.96 -3.30
CA PRO A 28 5.96 -11.33 -3.48
C PRO A 28 6.45 -11.56 -4.91
N GLY A 29 7.36 -12.51 -5.12
CA GLY A 29 7.81 -12.90 -6.46
C GLY A 29 6.70 -13.52 -7.33
N SER A 30 5.58 -13.91 -6.71
CA SER A 30 4.36 -14.39 -7.37
C SER A 30 3.17 -14.24 -6.42
N GLU A 31 1.99 -13.91 -6.95
CA GLU A 31 0.73 -13.90 -6.19
C GLU A 31 0.16 -15.31 -5.93
N LEU A 32 0.67 -16.32 -6.64
CA LEU A 32 0.29 -17.72 -6.52
C LEU A 32 1.50 -18.64 -6.37
N VAL A 33 1.36 -19.69 -5.54
CA VAL A 33 2.35 -20.77 -5.42
C VAL A 33 1.69 -22.12 -5.69
N ASN A 34 2.05 -22.73 -6.82
CA ASN A 34 1.37 -23.95 -7.32
C ASN A 34 2.05 -25.26 -6.94
N ARG A 35 3.26 -25.23 -6.33
CA ARG A 35 4.01 -26.43 -5.96
C ARG A 35 4.48 -26.35 -4.50
N PRO A 36 4.51 -27.48 -3.78
CA PRO A 36 5.06 -27.52 -2.43
C PRO A 36 6.57 -27.30 -2.46
N LYS A 37 7.11 -26.81 -1.33
CA LYS A 37 8.53 -26.46 -1.16
C LYS A 37 9.04 -25.42 -2.16
N THR A 38 8.15 -24.60 -2.70
CA THR A 38 8.53 -23.48 -3.56
C THR A 38 9.04 -22.34 -2.68
N PRO A 39 10.28 -21.84 -2.91
CA PRO A 39 10.73 -20.62 -2.28
C PRO A 39 9.98 -19.42 -2.88
N LEU A 40 9.37 -18.62 -2.01
CA LEU A 40 8.72 -17.36 -2.35
C LEU A 40 9.61 -16.23 -1.84
N GLU A 41 10.16 -15.45 -2.77
CA GLU A 41 10.87 -14.21 -2.42
C GLU A 41 9.86 -13.11 -2.11
N LEU A 42 10.16 -12.32 -1.08
CA LEU A 42 9.36 -11.20 -0.61
C LEU A 42 10.26 -9.97 -0.53
N THR A 43 9.86 -8.89 -1.19
CA THR A 43 10.58 -7.62 -1.21
C THR A 43 9.78 -6.57 -0.45
N LEU A 44 10.44 -5.90 0.49
CA LEU A 44 9.89 -4.81 1.29
C LEU A 44 10.62 -3.53 0.91
N ALA A 45 9.87 -2.48 0.56
CA ALA A 45 10.42 -1.18 0.18
C ALA A 45 9.48 -0.04 0.58
N PHE A 46 9.92 1.19 0.37
CA PHE A 46 9.12 2.39 0.52
C PHE A 46 9.36 3.28 -0.70
N CYS A 47 8.31 3.68 -1.42
CA CYS A 47 8.47 4.42 -2.69
C CYS A 47 7.19 5.15 -3.11
N HIS A 48 7.27 5.93 -4.19
CA HIS A 48 6.16 6.34 -5.05
C HIS A 48 6.05 5.32 -6.21
N PRO A 49 5.07 4.39 -6.21
CA PRO A 49 5.02 3.28 -7.16
C PRO A 49 4.92 3.70 -8.63
N VAL A 50 4.13 4.71 -8.96
CA VAL A 50 3.95 5.13 -10.35
C VAL A 50 5.16 5.92 -10.87
N GLU A 51 5.73 6.78 -10.04
CA GLU A 51 6.91 7.57 -10.40
C GLU A 51 8.21 6.76 -10.35
N GLN A 52 8.18 5.59 -9.70
CA GLN A 52 9.35 4.75 -9.50
C GLN A 52 10.49 5.50 -8.78
N ASN A 53 10.12 6.31 -7.79
CA ASN A 53 11.04 7.01 -6.90
C ASN A 53 11.07 6.34 -5.53
N GLY A 54 12.25 5.97 -5.03
CA GLY A 54 12.40 5.22 -3.79
C GLY A 54 12.68 6.11 -2.59
N MET A 55 12.50 5.53 -1.40
CA MET A 55 12.89 6.11 -0.12
C MET A 55 13.52 5.01 0.73
N ASN A 56 14.38 5.39 1.67
CA ASN A 56 15.01 4.40 2.55
C ASN A 56 13.97 3.82 3.52
N LEU A 57 13.76 2.51 3.44
CA LEU A 57 13.00 1.75 4.42
C LEU A 57 13.95 1.27 5.51
N ALA A 58 13.92 1.94 6.67
CA ALA A 58 14.58 1.44 7.87
C ALA A 58 14.07 0.02 8.20
N LYS A 59 14.91 -0.80 8.86
CA LYS A 59 14.51 -2.17 9.25
C LYS A 59 13.14 -2.15 9.96
N PRO A 60 12.13 -2.87 9.44
CA PRO A 60 10.80 -2.91 10.03
C PRO A 60 10.83 -3.33 11.50
N GLU A 61 9.86 -2.87 12.28
CA GLU A 61 9.68 -3.28 13.68
C GLU A 61 9.11 -4.70 13.78
N ALA A 62 8.27 -5.07 12.81
CA ALA A 62 7.74 -6.41 12.66
C ALA A 62 7.67 -6.79 11.18
N PHE A 63 7.89 -8.06 10.89
CA PHE A 63 7.59 -8.68 9.62
C PHE A 63 7.14 -10.10 9.89
N ASP A 64 5.90 -10.42 9.57
CA ASP A 64 5.20 -11.62 10.02
C ASP A 64 4.42 -12.27 8.87
N VAL A 65 4.17 -13.57 8.99
CA VAL A 65 3.26 -14.32 8.13
C VAL A 65 2.16 -14.98 8.96
N TRP A 66 0.94 -14.94 8.43
CA TRP A 66 -0.22 -15.64 8.97
C TRP A 66 -0.64 -16.74 8.00
N GLN A 67 -0.83 -17.94 8.56
CA GLN A 67 -1.38 -19.07 7.85
C GLN A 67 -2.29 -19.86 8.79
N ASN A 68 -3.56 -20.05 8.39
CA ASN A 68 -4.58 -20.76 9.16
C ASN A 68 -4.68 -20.22 10.61
N GLY A 69 -4.68 -18.90 10.76
CA GLY A 69 -4.75 -18.22 12.06
C GLY A 69 -3.46 -18.22 12.89
N LYS A 70 -2.41 -18.94 12.45
CA LYS A 70 -1.11 -18.95 13.15
C LYS A 70 -0.20 -17.84 12.60
N LYS A 71 0.21 -16.93 13.48
CA LYS A 71 1.25 -15.94 13.22
C LYS A 71 2.64 -16.53 13.41
N THR A 72 3.57 -16.24 12.50
CA THR A 72 5.00 -16.59 12.61
C THR A 72 5.84 -15.39 12.21
N SER A 73 6.83 -15.05 13.04
CA SER A 73 7.71 -13.94 12.72
C SER A 73 8.78 -14.31 11.71
N LEU A 74 8.97 -13.41 10.74
CA LEU A 74 9.98 -13.46 9.69
C LEU A 74 11.02 -12.34 9.86
N LEU A 75 10.95 -11.53 10.91
CA LEU A 75 11.83 -10.37 11.11
C LEU A 75 13.33 -10.72 11.05
N ASN A 76 13.72 -11.87 11.61
CA ASN A 76 15.11 -12.36 11.61
C ASN A 76 15.56 -12.95 10.26
N THR A 77 14.64 -13.10 9.30
CA THR A 77 14.95 -13.58 7.95
C THR A 77 15.26 -12.45 6.97
N LEU A 78 14.98 -11.20 7.37
CA LEU A 78 15.20 -10.02 6.53
C LEU A 78 16.70 -9.85 6.25
N LYS A 79 17.02 -9.70 4.97
CA LYS A 79 18.34 -9.36 4.46
C LYS A 79 18.26 -8.01 3.77
N GLU A 80 19.25 -7.17 4.00
CA GLU A 80 19.36 -5.88 3.33
C GLU A 80 19.45 -6.06 1.81
N THR A 81 18.82 -5.15 1.09
CA THR A 81 18.88 -5.05 -0.37
C THR A 81 18.61 -3.60 -0.78
N GLN A 82 18.48 -3.37 -2.08
CA GLN A 82 18.09 -2.07 -2.61
C GLN A 82 16.94 -2.20 -3.59
N VAL A 83 15.97 -1.30 -3.48
CA VAL A 83 14.89 -1.12 -4.44
C VAL A 83 14.92 0.34 -4.86
N LEU A 84 14.90 0.59 -6.17
CA LEU A 84 15.00 1.95 -6.73
C LEU A 84 16.21 2.75 -6.20
N LYS A 85 17.32 2.06 -5.90
CA LYS A 85 18.57 2.61 -5.31
C LYS A 85 18.47 3.06 -3.84
N HIS A 86 17.38 2.73 -3.15
CA HIS A 86 17.19 3.04 -1.73
C HIS A 86 17.24 1.78 -0.86
N GLU A 87 17.56 1.97 0.41
CA GLU A 87 17.59 0.89 1.40
C GLU A 87 16.24 0.17 1.45
N ALA A 88 16.29 -1.15 1.30
CA ALA A 88 15.14 -2.03 1.25
C ALA A 88 15.47 -3.38 1.89
N TRP A 89 14.48 -4.25 2.00
CA TRP A 89 14.66 -5.57 2.60
C TRP A 89 14.09 -6.67 1.73
N LYS A 90 14.71 -7.85 1.80
CA LYS A 90 14.17 -9.07 1.20
C LYS A 90 14.13 -10.21 2.20
N SER A 91 13.20 -11.12 1.99
CA SER A 91 13.10 -12.39 2.70
C SER A 91 12.74 -13.51 1.72
N THR A 92 12.98 -14.75 2.14
CA THR A 92 12.53 -15.94 1.41
C THR A 92 11.73 -16.80 2.35
N PHE A 93 10.49 -17.10 1.97
CA PHE A 93 9.60 -17.99 2.71
C PHE A 93 9.34 -19.26 1.89
N THR A 94 9.46 -20.44 2.52
CA THR A 94 9.18 -21.71 1.82
C THR A 94 7.74 -22.11 2.05
N VAL A 95 6.94 -22.11 0.98
CA VAL A 95 5.55 -22.56 1.03
C VAL A 95 5.49 -24.08 1.02
N THR A 96 5.01 -24.68 2.10
CA THR A 96 5.08 -26.14 2.31
C THR A 96 3.75 -26.86 2.21
N ARG A 97 2.61 -26.16 2.35
CA ARG A 97 1.27 -26.75 2.36
C ARG A 97 0.24 -25.81 1.71
N PRO A 98 -0.90 -26.34 1.22
CA PRO A 98 -1.97 -25.50 0.70
C PRO A 98 -2.46 -24.47 1.72
N GLY A 99 -2.98 -23.35 1.21
CA GLY A 99 -3.70 -22.35 1.99
C GLY A 99 -3.41 -20.93 1.54
N THR A 100 -3.93 -19.99 2.31
CA THR A 100 -3.63 -18.56 2.13
C THR A 100 -2.52 -18.13 3.08
N TYR A 101 -1.60 -17.32 2.55
CA TYR A 101 -0.47 -16.78 3.29
C TYR A 101 -0.57 -15.27 3.27
N SER A 102 -0.92 -14.67 4.41
CA SER A 102 -0.92 -13.22 4.56
C SER A 102 0.40 -12.77 5.15
N PHE A 103 1.17 -11.99 4.40
CA PHE A 103 2.41 -11.38 4.87
C PHE A 103 2.14 -9.93 5.20
N ALA A 104 2.70 -9.43 6.30
CA ALA A 104 2.61 -8.02 6.63
C ALA A 104 3.85 -7.53 7.36
N PHE A 105 4.17 -6.24 7.21
CA PHE A 105 5.19 -5.58 8.01
C PHE A 105 4.67 -4.30 8.68
N THR A 106 5.23 -4.02 9.85
CA THR A 106 5.09 -2.75 10.57
C THR A 106 6.39 -1.96 10.37
N PRO A 107 6.37 -0.80 9.71
CA PRO A 107 7.58 -0.01 9.52
C PRO A 107 7.98 0.68 10.81
N LYS A 108 9.25 1.08 10.91
CA LYS A 108 9.59 2.20 11.78
C LYS A 108 9.01 3.49 11.18
N PRO A 109 8.55 4.45 12.00
CA PRO A 109 8.04 5.72 11.48
C PRO A 109 9.07 6.41 10.59
N TYR A 110 8.67 6.73 9.35
CA TYR A 110 9.47 7.47 8.40
C TYR A 110 9.23 8.96 8.60
N TRP A 111 10.29 9.77 8.69
CA TRP A 111 10.15 11.22 8.72
C TRP A 111 10.16 11.76 7.29
N GLU A 112 9.06 12.39 6.86
CA GLU A 112 8.96 13.06 5.56
C GLU A 112 9.21 14.58 5.73
N PRO A 113 10.41 15.09 5.41
CA PRO A 113 10.74 16.49 5.63
C PRO A 113 9.91 17.47 4.82
N ALA A 114 9.47 17.08 3.61
CA ALA A 114 8.69 17.96 2.73
C ALA A 114 7.28 18.19 3.27
N GLU A 115 6.75 17.22 4.03
CA GLU A 115 5.39 17.27 4.58
C GLU A 115 5.35 17.52 6.09
N ASP A 116 6.52 17.65 6.74
CA ASP A 116 6.69 17.95 8.18
C ASP A 116 5.93 16.97 9.10
N LYS A 117 5.80 15.71 8.70
CA LYS A 117 5.09 14.66 9.43
C LYS A 117 5.81 13.31 9.39
N PHE A 118 5.39 12.40 10.24
CA PHE A 118 5.78 10.99 10.16
C PHE A 118 4.79 10.19 9.31
N ILE A 119 5.29 9.16 8.65
CA ILE A 119 4.51 8.21 7.86
C ILE A 119 4.69 6.82 8.47
N VAL A 120 3.57 6.15 8.76
CA VAL A 120 3.51 4.80 9.32
C VAL A 120 2.52 3.96 8.52
N HIS A 121 3.03 3.23 7.53
CA HIS A 121 2.20 2.44 6.61
C HIS A 121 2.29 0.94 6.92
N TYR A 122 1.24 0.40 7.53
CA TYR A 122 1.10 -1.03 7.79
C TYR A 122 0.76 -1.74 6.49
N THR A 123 1.71 -2.54 5.99
CA THR A 123 1.64 -3.04 4.62
C THR A 123 1.39 -4.53 4.61
N LYS A 124 0.40 -4.98 3.83
CA LYS A 124 -0.03 -6.37 3.70
C LYS A 124 -0.03 -6.83 2.24
N VAL A 125 0.24 -8.12 2.02
CA VAL A 125 -0.07 -8.84 0.78
C VAL A 125 -0.57 -10.24 1.13
N VAL A 126 -1.42 -10.81 0.28
CA VAL A 126 -1.94 -12.17 0.45
C VAL A 126 -1.56 -13.01 -0.77
N VAL A 127 -1.01 -14.19 -0.52
CA VAL A 127 -0.60 -15.15 -1.55
C VAL A 127 -1.41 -16.42 -1.41
N GLY A 128 -1.99 -16.88 -2.52
CA GLY A 128 -2.69 -18.17 -2.60
C GLY A 128 -1.71 -19.31 -2.87
N ALA A 129 -1.89 -20.46 -2.22
CA ALA A 129 -1.02 -21.62 -2.43
C ALA A 129 -1.83 -22.91 -2.65
N MET A 130 -1.50 -23.59 -3.75
CA MET A 130 -1.96 -24.96 -4.07
C MET A 130 -3.48 -25.16 -3.98
N GLY A 131 -4.26 -24.13 -4.31
CA GLY A 131 -5.71 -24.21 -4.53
C GLY A 131 -6.60 -24.12 -3.29
N ASP A 132 -6.03 -23.99 -2.10
CA ASP A 132 -6.81 -23.70 -0.88
C ASP A 132 -6.88 -22.18 -0.67
N GLU A 133 -8.12 -21.67 -0.57
CA GLU A 133 -8.46 -20.24 -0.59
C GLU A 133 -9.13 -19.78 0.72
N GLU A 134 -9.03 -20.51 1.82
CA GLU A 134 -9.65 -20.08 3.09
C GLU A 134 -8.81 -19.03 3.84
N GLY A 135 -9.47 -18.04 4.45
CA GLY A 135 -8.89 -17.19 5.50
C GLY A 135 -8.29 -15.86 5.04
N TRP A 136 -8.29 -15.54 3.74
CA TRP A 136 -7.84 -14.23 3.25
C TRP A 136 -8.75 -13.08 3.67
N GLU A 137 -10.00 -13.38 4.03
CA GLU A 137 -11.04 -12.45 4.46
C GLU A 137 -10.95 -12.09 5.96
N LYS A 138 -10.03 -12.72 6.70
CA LYS A 138 -9.90 -12.52 8.14
C LYS A 138 -8.94 -11.36 8.44
N PRO A 139 -9.32 -10.45 9.37
CA PRO A 139 -8.40 -9.41 9.82
C PRO A 139 -7.21 -10.03 10.57
N LEU A 140 -6.02 -9.44 10.37
CA LEU A 140 -4.79 -9.78 11.08
C LEU A 140 -4.68 -9.06 12.43
N GLY A 141 -5.47 -7.98 12.62
CA GLY A 141 -5.45 -7.16 13.83
C GLY A 141 -4.33 -6.11 13.82
N LEU A 142 -3.96 -5.61 12.64
CA LEU A 142 -3.00 -4.52 12.52
C LEU A 142 -3.65 -3.19 12.96
N PRO A 143 -2.86 -2.20 13.45
CA PRO A 143 -3.39 -0.88 13.83
C PRO A 143 -4.07 -0.13 12.68
N ALA A 144 -3.66 -0.38 11.44
CA ALA A 144 -4.37 0.00 10.23
C ALA A 144 -4.34 -1.19 9.27
N GLU A 145 -5.50 -1.57 8.72
CA GLU A 145 -5.62 -2.77 7.90
C GLU A 145 -6.66 -2.62 6.80
N ILE A 146 -6.34 -3.03 5.57
CA ILE A 146 -7.34 -3.30 4.53
C ILE A 146 -7.65 -4.79 4.55
N VAL A 147 -8.87 -5.16 4.91
CA VAL A 147 -9.40 -6.53 4.80
C VAL A 147 -10.03 -6.69 3.42
N PRO A 148 -9.54 -7.60 2.57
CA PRO A 148 -10.16 -7.84 1.26
C PRO A 148 -11.60 -8.33 1.41
N LEU A 149 -12.50 -7.81 0.56
CA LEU A 149 -13.87 -8.31 0.35
C LEU A 149 -14.01 -9.05 -0.99
N THR A 150 -13.12 -8.76 -1.93
CA THR A 150 -12.82 -9.60 -3.10
C THR A 150 -11.54 -10.40 -2.80
N ARG A 151 -11.45 -11.64 -3.32
CA ARG A 151 -10.24 -12.45 -3.21
C ARG A 151 -9.02 -11.62 -3.67
N PRO A 152 -7.95 -11.48 -2.85
CA PRO A 152 -6.84 -10.55 -3.15
C PRO A 152 -5.77 -11.09 -4.11
N PHE A 153 -6.00 -12.26 -4.70
CA PHE A 153 -5.13 -12.92 -5.67
C PHE A 153 -5.96 -13.59 -6.76
N ALA A 154 -5.33 -13.92 -7.89
CA ALA A 154 -5.98 -14.54 -9.05
C ALA A 154 -7.21 -13.74 -9.54
N ASN A 155 -7.10 -12.42 -9.60
CA ASN A 155 -8.10 -11.52 -10.17
C ASN A 155 -7.76 -11.24 -11.63
N TRP A 156 -8.77 -11.08 -12.49
CA TRP A 156 -8.55 -10.57 -13.85
C TRP A 156 -8.47 -9.05 -13.85
N ALA A 157 -7.62 -8.47 -14.69
CA ALA A 157 -7.72 -7.06 -15.04
C ALA A 157 -9.13 -6.75 -15.57
N GLY A 158 -9.71 -5.63 -15.15
CA GLY A 158 -11.10 -5.28 -15.38
C GLY A 158 -12.10 -5.86 -14.38
N ALA A 159 -11.67 -6.73 -13.46
CA ALA A 159 -12.50 -7.14 -12.33
C ALA A 159 -12.49 -6.08 -11.22
N GLU A 160 -13.61 -5.98 -10.50
CA GLU A 160 -13.72 -5.12 -9.32
C GLU A 160 -13.06 -5.77 -8.10
N PHE A 161 -12.11 -5.05 -7.50
CA PHE A 161 -11.60 -5.34 -6.17
C PHE A 161 -12.37 -4.52 -5.13
N ARG A 162 -12.78 -5.18 -4.06
CA ARG A 162 -13.41 -4.56 -2.90
C ARG A 162 -12.57 -4.81 -1.66
N GLY A 163 -12.45 -3.80 -0.80
CA GLY A 163 -11.78 -3.89 0.48
C GLY A 163 -12.57 -3.19 1.57
N ARG A 164 -12.30 -3.53 2.83
CA ARG A 164 -12.77 -2.81 4.02
C ARG A 164 -11.57 -2.31 4.81
N VAL A 165 -11.49 -1.01 5.01
CA VAL A 165 -10.48 -0.37 5.84
C VAL A 165 -10.88 -0.50 7.30
N LEU A 166 -9.94 -0.92 8.13
CA LEU A 166 -10.05 -0.96 9.58
C LEU A 166 -8.95 -0.11 10.20
N PHE A 167 -9.30 0.72 11.17
CA PHE A 167 -8.36 1.34 12.11
C PHE A 167 -8.63 0.77 13.49
N ASP A 168 -7.59 0.21 14.10
CA ASP A 168 -7.65 -0.45 15.42
C ASP A 168 -8.79 -1.48 15.51
N GLY A 169 -8.97 -2.25 14.43
CA GLY A 169 -9.99 -3.29 14.31
C GLY A 169 -11.42 -2.79 14.05
N LYS A 170 -11.65 -1.47 13.96
CA LYS A 170 -12.96 -0.87 13.67
C LYS A 170 -13.03 -0.36 12.23
N PRO A 171 -14.19 -0.46 11.55
CA PRO A 171 -14.38 0.17 10.25
C PRO A 171 -13.93 1.63 10.22
N ALA A 172 -13.23 2.03 9.16
CA ALA A 172 -12.85 3.41 8.97
C ALA A 172 -14.09 4.29 8.76
N PRO A 173 -14.05 5.58 9.16
CA PRO A 173 -15.12 6.53 8.90
C PRO A 173 -15.49 6.62 7.42
N GLU A 174 -16.74 6.97 7.13
CA GLU A 174 -17.15 7.33 5.77
C GLU A 174 -16.29 8.49 5.23
N GLY A 175 -15.91 8.43 3.96
CA GLY A 175 -15.09 9.46 3.35
C GLY A 175 -13.58 9.33 3.62
N THR A 176 -13.12 8.26 4.28
CA THR A 176 -11.68 8.03 4.50
C THR A 176 -10.99 7.91 3.13
N PRO A 177 -9.94 8.71 2.85
CA PRO A 177 -9.27 8.71 1.55
C PRO A 177 -8.48 7.43 1.33
N ILE A 178 -8.52 6.95 0.09
CA ILE A 178 -7.76 5.80 -0.39
C ILE A 178 -6.99 6.25 -1.62
N GLU A 179 -5.67 6.25 -1.49
CA GLU A 179 -4.75 6.46 -2.59
C GLU A 179 -4.49 5.14 -3.31
N ILE A 180 -4.51 5.17 -4.63
CA ILE A 180 -4.45 3.99 -5.47
C ILE A 180 -3.41 4.21 -6.54
N GLU A 181 -2.41 3.34 -6.54
CA GLU A 181 -1.30 3.37 -7.49
C GLU A 181 -0.99 1.99 -8.04
N PHE A 182 -0.36 1.92 -9.20
CA PHE A 182 0.16 0.69 -9.76
C PHE A 182 1.68 0.69 -9.76
N TRP A 183 2.28 -0.50 -9.68
CA TRP A 183 3.72 -0.64 -9.84
C TRP A 183 4.11 -0.38 -11.30
N ASN A 184 4.63 0.82 -11.59
CA ASN A 184 5.03 1.23 -12.94
C ASN A 184 6.46 0.77 -13.30
N GLY A 185 6.74 -0.53 -13.21
CA GLY A 185 8.07 -1.07 -13.50
C GLY A 185 8.59 -0.77 -14.92
N SER A 186 7.68 -0.51 -15.87
CA SER A 186 8.02 -0.10 -17.24
C SER A 186 8.41 1.38 -17.39
N LYS A 187 8.16 2.19 -16.35
CA LYS A 187 8.30 3.66 -16.38
C LYS A 187 7.51 4.30 -17.52
N ALA A 188 6.29 3.80 -17.73
CA ALA A 188 5.37 4.39 -18.70
C ALA A 188 5.09 5.86 -18.34
N LYS A 189 5.09 6.73 -19.35
CA LYS A 189 4.70 8.12 -19.18
C LYS A 189 3.19 8.22 -19.08
N LEU A 190 2.71 8.98 -18.11
CA LEU A 190 1.29 9.23 -17.94
C LEU A 190 0.84 10.49 -18.70
N PRO A 191 -0.42 10.53 -19.16
CA PRO A 191 -0.97 11.71 -19.84
C PRO A 191 -0.95 13.00 -19.00
N ASN A 192 -1.08 12.91 -17.68
CA ASN A 192 -1.01 14.03 -16.73
C ASN A 192 -0.83 13.51 -15.30
N ASP A 193 -0.58 14.43 -14.36
CA ASP A 193 -0.26 14.12 -12.96
C ASP A 193 -1.45 13.57 -12.15
N TYR A 194 -2.69 13.84 -12.55
CA TYR A 194 -3.88 13.27 -11.89
C TYR A 194 -4.01 11.75 -12.08
N LEU A 195 -3.20 11.18 -12.98
CA LEU A 195 -3.13 9.74 -13.20
C LEU A 195 -1.99 9.08 -12.42
N ILE A 196 -1.17 9.85 -11.70
CA ILE A 196 -0.12 9.32 -10.82
C ILE A 196 -0.77 8.58 -9.66
N THR A 197 -1.56 9.31 -8.86
CA THR A 197 -2.31 8.76 -7.73
C THR A 197 -3.79 8.87 -8.01
N LEU A 198 -4.46 7.74 -8.21
CA LEU A 198 -5.92 7.70 -8.27
C LEU A 198 -6.49 7.75 -6.85
N GLN A 199 -7.70 8.27 -6.69
CA GLN A 199 -8.33 8.39 -5.37
C GLN A 199 -9.72 7.74 -5.35
N ALA A 200 -10.01 7.09 -4.23
CA ALA A 200 -11.34 6.68 -3.83
C ALA A 200 -11.58 7.10 -2.37
N VAL A 201 -12.81 6.93 -1.89
CA VAL A 201 -13.14 7.09 -0.47
C VAL A 201 -13.94 5.90 0.03
N THR A 202 -13.88 5.65 1.32
CA THR A 202 -14.71 4.61 1.96
C THR A 202 -16.17 5.02 2.05
N GLY A 203 -17.07 4.04 1.99
CA GLY A 203 -18.46 4.16 2.41
C GLY A 203 -18.64 4.04 3.93
N ALA A 204 -19.90 3.99 4.36
CA ALA A 204 -20.29 4.04 5.78
C ALA A 204 -19.75 2.90 6.67
N ASN A 205 -19.37 1.75 6.10
CA ASN A 205 -18.79 0.62 6.83
C ASN A 205 -17.31 0.41 6.50
N GLY A 206 -16.61 1.48 6.10
CA GLY A 206 -15.19 1.46 5.75
C GLY A 206 -14.87 0.73 4.44
N GLU A 207 -15.88 0.35 3.66
CA GLU A 207 -15.72 -0.37 2.40
C GLU A 207 -15.39 0.54 1.23
N PHE A 208 -14.63 0.03 0.27
CA PHE A 208 -14.38 0.69 -1.01
C PHE A 208 -14.35 -0.33 -2.14
N ALA A 209 -14.40 0.18 -3.37
CA ALA A 209 -14.30 -0.61 -4.59
C ALA A 209 -13.38 0.09 -5.60
N PHE A 210 -12.64 -0.70 -6.36
CA PHE A 210 -11.80 -0.21 -7.47
C PHE A 210 -11.74 -1.26 -8.58
N THR A 211 -11.86 -0.82 -9.83
CA THR A 211 -11.67 -1.68 -10.99
C THR A 211 -10.33 -1.37 -11.64
N ALA A 212 -9.41 -2.34 -11.61
CA ALA A 212 -8.09 -2.17 -12.22
C ALA A 212 -8.21 -2.14 -13.75
N PRO A 213 -7.88 -1.03 -14.44
CA PRO A 213 -8.06 -0.91 -15.89
C PRO A 213 -7.10 -1.81 -16.69
N PHE A 214 -6.01 -2.27 -16.07
CA PHE A 214 -5.02 -3.14 -16.70
C PHE A 214 -4.34 -4.06 -15.68
N ALA A 215 -3.67 -5.07 -16.22
CA ALA A 215 -2.97 -6.09 -15.44
C ALA A 215 -1.69 -5.56 -14.78
N GLY A 216 -1.39 -6.09 -13.60
CA GLY A 216 -0.21 -5.73 -12.82
C GLY A 216 -0.48 -5.67 -11.33
N TRP A 217 0.52 -5.20 -10.58
CA TRP A 217 0.41 -4.96 -9.15
C TRP A 217 -0.19 -3.59 -8.88
N TRP A 218 -1.24 -3.57 -8.07
CA TRP A 218 -1.93 -2.37 -7.61
C TRP A 218 -1.88 -2.29 -6.09
N GLY A 219 -1.49 -1.13 -5.58
CA GLY A 219 -1.44 -0.77 -4.18
C GLY A 219 -2.61 0.12 -3.81
N PHE A 220 -3.20 -0.14 -2.65
CA PHE A 220 -4.24 0.67 -2.03
C PHE A 220 -3.73 1.14 -0.68
N ALA A 221 -3.68 2.45 -0.45
CA ALA A 221 -3.27 3.06 0.81
C ALA A 221 -4.44 3.88 1.37
N ALA A 222 -5.10 3.36 2.41
CA ALA A 222 -6.12 4.10 3.13
C ALA A 222 -5.47 4.91 4.26
N LEU A 223 -5.63 6.23 4.22
CA LEU A 223 -4.92 7.15 5.10
C LEU A 223 -5.82 7.62 6.25
N GLY A 224 -5.26 7.68 7.44
CA GLY A 224 -5.93 8.23 8.61
C GLY A 224 -4.93 8.78 9.62
N ASP A 225 -5.44 9.50 10.60
CA ASP A 225 -4.59 10.10 11.62
C ASP A 225 -4.15 9.07 12.68
N ALA A 226 -3.02 9.37 13.30
CA ALA A 226 -2.51 8.70 14.49
C ALA A 226 -2.04 9.71 15.54
N PRO A 227 -1.83 9.28 16.81
CA PRO A 227 -1.26 10.14 17.84
C PRO A 227 0.06 10.77 17.38
N LYS A 228 0.22 12.07 17.64
CA LYS A 228 1.41 12.83 17.26
C LYS A 228 2.69 12.24 17.87
N MET A 229 3.81 12.42 17.18
CA MET A 229 5.14 11.98 17.63
C MET A 229 6.09 13.15 17.85
N ALA A 230 6.95 13.04 18.86
CA ALA A 230 7.96 14.08 19.13
C ALA A 230 9.12 13.99 18.14
N LYS A 231 9.50 15.13 17.56
CA LYS A 231 10.72 15.33 16.78
C LYS A 231 11.31 16.69 17.08
N ASP A 232 12.59 16.73 17.45
CA ASP A 232 13.33 17.97 17.72
C ASP A 232 12.60 18.90 18.72
N GLY A 233 12.00 18.30 19.75
CA GLY A 233 11.25 19.01 20.80
C GLY A 233 9.85 19.49 20.41
N LYS A 234 9.35 19.17 19.21
CA LYS A 234 8.01 19.52 18.74
C LYS A 234 7.17 18.27 18.45
N MET A 235 5.87 18.34 18.71
CA MET A 235 4.94 17.28 18.30
C MET A 235 4.59 17.44 16.82
N LYS A 236 4.80 16.38 16.05
CA LYS A 236 4.55 16.30 14.61
C LYS A 236 3.40 15.36 14.32
N ASP A 237 2.66 15.66 13.26
CA ASP A 237 1.57 14.81 12.81
C ASP A 237 2.12 13.46 12.34
N VAL A 238 1.25 12.45 12.39
CA VAL A 238 1.55 11.10 11.95
C VAL A 238 0.45 10.66 11.01
N GLU A 239 0.83 10.43 9.77
CA GLU A 239 -0.03 9.76 8.82
C GLU A 239 0.09 8.24 9.03
N ARG A 240 -1.03 7.63 9.38
CA ARG A 240 -1.17 6.19 9.50
C ARG A 240 -1.85 5.66 8.24
N GLY A 241 -1.19 4.75 7.55
CA GLY A 241 -1.69 4.12 6.34
C GLY A 241 -1.99 2.63 6.55
N ALA A 242 -3.15 2.18 6.09
CA ALA A 242 -3.40 0.77 5.83
C ALA A 242 -3.08 0.50 4.36
N VAL A 243 -2.05 -0.29 4.08
CA VAL A 243 -1.60 -0.57 2.71
C VAL A 243 -1.81 -2.03 2.34
N LEU A 244 -2.42 -2.28 1.19
CA LEU A 244 -2.60 -3.61 0.62
C LEU A 244 -2.17 -3.62 -0.85
N TRP A 245 -1.37 -4.62 -1.20
CA TRP A 245 -1.01 -4.91 -2.59
C TRP A 245 -1.78 -6.11 -3.13
N THR A 246 -2.26 -6.00 -4.37
CA THR A 246 -2.94 -7.09 -5.09
C THR A 246 -2.48 -7.15 -6.53
N HIS A 247 -2.50 -8.35 -7.13
CA HIS A 247 -2.16 -8.55 -8.53
C HIS A 247 -3.40 -8.84 -9.36
N PHE A 248 -3.49 -8.19 -10.52
CA PHE A 248 -4.51 -8.44 -11.53
C PHE A 248 -3.86 -9.06 -12.76
N THR A 249 -4.31 -10.25 -13.13
CA THR A 249 -3.84 -11.04 -14.25
C THR A 249 -4.43 -10.54 -15.56
N ARG A 250 -3.61 -10.52 -16.62
CA ARG A 250 -4.06 -10.16 -17.97
C ARG A 250 -5.06 -11.19 -18.51
N VAL A 251 -6.21 -10.72 -18.99
CA VAL A 251 -7.16 -11.56 -19.73
C VAL A 251 -6.50 -12.08 -21.02
N PRO A 252 -6.49 -13.41 -21.26
CA PRO A 252 -5.96 -13.98 -22.49
C PRO A 252 -6.63 -13.38 -23.73
N SER A 253 -5.85 -13.08 -24.77
CA SER A 253 -6.38 -12.49 -26.00
C SER A 253 -7.40 -13.39 -26.70
N GLN A 254 -7.34 -14.70 -26.48
CA GLN A 254 -8.33 -15.66 -27.00
C GLN A 254 -9.72 -15.50 -26.37
N LEU A 255 -9.81 -14.90 -25.18
CA LEU A 255 -11.05 -14.63 -24.45
C LEU A 255 -11.56 -13.20 -24.66
N ALA A 256 -10.69 -12.27 -25.04
CA ALA A 256 -11.05 -10.90 -25.38
C ALA A 256 -11.66 -10.86 -26.79
N LYS A 257 -12.97 -11.06 -26.90
CA LYS A 257 -13.75 -10.82 -28.12
C LYS A 257 -14.38 -9.44 -28.10
#